data_AF-A0A8I2FY55-F1
#
_entry.id   AF-A0A8I2FY55-F1
#
_cell.length_a   1.000
_cell.length_b   1.000
_cell.length_c   1.000
_cell.angle_alpha   90.00
_cell.angle_beta   90.00
_cell.angle_gamma   90.00
#
_symmetry.space_group_name_H-M   'P 1'
#
loop_
_entity.id
_entity.type
_entity.pdbx_description
1 polymer ?
#
loop_
_entity_poly.entity_id
_entity_poly.type
_entity_poly.pdbx_seq_one_letter_code
_entity_poly.pdbx_strand_id
1 'polypeptide(L)'
;MMRRTSLFFLLLFLGGWTFIFADKVVLFPGLMKPGMMTIDKDRLYIADGATVYIYSVKDFSLEKKFGKIGEGPGEFLIAPQFTYTNVDVKILPDRILVNSLSKMSYFTKDGKFINEMKPATWLWYLTPLGKNFVGRRTIVENNLRYHLVTLIDANFKDTKEIYREVAFYQLNKTLDPVGRRTAVFHVYNNKLMVDDKDKGLIYIFDVNGKKIKTISHPFKRVKFTKAHEKKLIEFFLGDPVIRPQYEATKHLVKFSSYFPYIWDHRPANDKIYVLTYEEQDGKNKFYIFAMNGTFLKTSLMEMPQIDAERPYPYVIANEKLYQMVENEKEEEWELHIKEFR
;
A
#
# COMPACT_ATOMS: atom_id res chain seq x y z
N MET A 1 -69.71 -18.63 -0.72
CA MET A 1 -69.08 -17.87 -1.82
C MET A 1 -67.81 -17.22 -1.26
N MET A 2 -66.67 -17.93 -1.25
CA MET A 2 -65.39 -17.43 -0.70
C MET A 2 -64.42 -17.25 -1.86
N ARG A 3 -63.90 -16.03 -2.08
CA ARG A 3 -62.89 -15.75 -3.11
C ARG A 3 -61.83 -14.78 -2.62
N ARG A 4 -60.63 -15.36 -2.42
CA ARG A 4 -59.32 -14.90 -2.92
C ARG A 4 -58.98 -13.41 -2.74
N THR A 5 -58.49 -13.01 -1.57
CA THR A 5 -57.76 -11.72 -1.44
C THR A 5 -56.59 -11.71 -0.45
N SER A 6 -56.29 -12.80 0.25
CA SER A 6 -55.31 -12.75 1.35
C SER A 6 -53.91 -13.30 1.04
N LEU A 7 -53.61 -13.72 -0.19
CA LEU A 7 -52.31 -14.36 -0.51
C LEU A 7 -51.26 -13.42 -1.15
N PHE A 8 -51.61 -12.17 -1.48
CA PHE A 8 -50.69 -11.26 -2.19
C PHE A 8 -49.85 -10.37 -1.26
N PHE A 9 -50.23 -10.21 0.01
CA PHE A 9 -49.47 -9.39 0.96
C PHE A 9 -48.30 -10.12 1.65
N LEU A 10 -48.28 -11.46 1.63
CA LEU A 10 -47.20 -12.24 2.25
C LEU A 10 -45.94 -12.38 1.37
N LEU A 11 -46.09 -12.22 0.04
CA LEU A 11 -44.97 -12.29 -0.91
C LEU A 11 -44.19 -10.96 -1.03
N LEU A 12 -44.76 -9.83 -0.60
CA LEU A 12 -44.07 -8.54 -0.55
C LEU A 12 -43.14 -8.38 0.67
N PHE A 13 -43.35 -9.17 1.74
CA PHE A 13 -42.46 -9.18 2.90
C PHE A 13 -41.25 -10.12 2.76
N LEU A 14 -41.29 -11.08 1.82
CA LEU A 14 -40.18 -12.00 1.55
C LEU A 14 -39.18 -11.48 0.50
N GLY A 15 -39.51 -10.39 -0.22
CA GLY A 15 -38.64 -9.80 -1.25
C GLY A 15 -37.77 -8.62 -0.79
N GLY A 16 -37.89 -8.17 0.45
CA GLY A 16 -37.36 -6.88 0.91
C GLY A 16 -36.13 -6.92 1.81
N TRP A 17 -35.52 -8.08 2.05
CA TRP A 17 -34.27 -8.20 2.82
C TRP A 17 -33.08 -8.38 1.90
N THR A 18 -32.95 -7.53 0.88
CA THR A 18 -31.59 -7.19 0.47
C THR A 18 -31.00 -6.41 1.64
N PHE A 19 -30.28 -7.10 2.52
CA PHE A 19 -29.37 -6.44 3.45
C PHE A 19 -28.44 -5.60 2.58
N ILE A 20 -28.78 -4.32 2.44
CA ILE A 20 -27.86 -3.31 1.96
C ILE A 20 -26.82 -3.27 3.07
N PHE A 21 -25.79 -4.11 2.95
CA PHE A 21 -24.62 -4.04 3.79
C PHE A 21 -23.97 -2.71 3.46
N ALA A 22 -24.37 -1.68 4.21
CA ALA A 22 -23.76 -0.38 4.20
C ALA A 22 -22.29 -0.55 4.59
N ASP A 23 -21.42 0.14 3.87
CA ASP A 23 -20.00 0.18 4.21
C ASP A 23 -19.85 0.65 5.66
N LYS A 24 -19.03 -0.06 6.44
CA LYS A 24 -18.78 0.33 7.83
C LYS A 24 -17.73 1.43 7.85
N VAL A 25 -18.09 2.57 8.43
CA VAL A 25 -17.21 3.71 8.66
C VAL A 25 -16.93 3.84 10.15
N VAL A 26 -15.67 4.04 10.52
CA VAL A 26 -15.23 4.19 11.92
C VAL A 26 -14.34 5.42 12.04
N LEU A 27 -14.60 6.28 13.03
CA LEU A 27 -13.83 7.50 13.27
C LEU A 27 -12.59 7.23 14.12
N PHE A 28 -11.48 7.88 13.77
CA PHE A 28 -10.20 7.81 14.47
C PHE A 28 -9.74 9.21 14.93
N PRO A 29 -10.34 9.76 16.00
CA PRO A 29 -9.97 11.08 16.48
C PRO A 29 -8.50 11.11 16.94
N GLY A 30 -7.80 12.17 16.55
CA GLY A 30 -6.42 12.42 16.96
C GLY A 30 -5.33 11.75 16.11
N LEU A 31 -5.70 11.07 15.01
CA LEU A 31 -4.75 10.82 13.92
C LEU A 31 -4.54 12.12 13.13
N MET A 32 -3.30 12.41 12.76
CA MET A 32 -2.95 13.63 12.01
C MET A 32 -2.76 13.33 10.53
N LYS A 33 -1.84 12.43 10.20
CA LYS A 33 -1.50 12.06 8.82
C LYS A 33 -1.02 10.61 8.75
N PRO A 34 -1.90 9.63 9.01
CA PRO A 34 -1.56 8.22 8.95
C PRO A 34 -0.98 7.88 7.58
N GLY A 35 0.27 7.42 7.55
CA GLY A 35 0.98 7.09 6.30
C GLY A 35 0.84 5.63 5.93
N MET A 36 0.53 4.77 6.91
CA MET A 36 0.51 3.33 6.72
C MET A 36 -0.38 2.66 7.76
N MET A 37 -1.00 1.55 7.36
CA MET A 37 -1.76 0.68 8.25
C MET A 37 -1.53 -0.79 7.93
N THR A 38 -1.69 -1.65 8.93
CA THR A 38 -1.63 -3.10 8.78
C THR A 38 -2.49 -3.78 9.86
N ILE A 39 -2.98 -4.98 9.59
CA ILE A 39 -3.84 -5.74 10.50
C ILE A 39 -3.19 -7.09 10.79
N ASP A 40 -3.23 -7.50 12.04
CA ASP A 40 -2.84 -8.83 12.50
C ASP A 40 -3.89 -9.37 13.46
N LYS A 41 -4.53 -10.47 13.08
CA LYS A 41 -5.58 -11.13 13.88
C LYS A 41 -6.67 -10.14 14.32
N ASP A 42 -6.62 -9.72 15.56
CA ASP A 42 -7.56 -8.88 16.29
C ASP A 42 -7.06 -7.45 16.50
N ARG A 43 -5.91 -7.07 15.92
CA ARG A 43 -5.30 -5.75 16.07
C ARG A 43 -5.05 -5.03 14.75
N LEU A 44 -5.32 -3.73 14.76
CA LEU A 44 -5.03 -2.77 13.71
C LEU A 44 -3.88 -1.87 14.16
N TYR A 45 -2.84 -1.80 13.36
CA TYR A 45 -1.65 -0.97 13.60
C TYR A 45 -1.65 0.17 12.60
N ILE A 46 -1.56 1.39 13.08
CA ILE A 46 -1.52 2.60 12.26
C ILE A 46 -0.25 3.38 12.59
N ALA A 47 0.56 3.69 11.58
CA ALA A 47 1.71 4.57 11.72
C ALA A 47 1.32 5.99 11.30
N ASP A 48 1.45 6.93 12.23
CA ASP A 48 1.20 8.35 12.03
C ASP A 48 2.40 9.15 12.56
N GLY A 49 3.20 9.68 11.63
CA GLY A 49 4.51 10.24 11.93
C GLY A 49 5.46 9.21 12.55
N ALA A 50 5.95 9.51 13.76
CA ALA A 50 6.82 8.64 14.54
C ALA A 50 6.06 7.78 15.58
N THR A 51 4.73 7.85 15.58
CA THR A 51 3.90 7.13 16.55
C THR A 51 3.21 5.98 15.86
N VAL A 52 3.28 4.79 16.46
CA VAL A 52 2.50 3.63 16.07
C VAL A 52 1.37 3.45 17.08
N TYR A 53 0.17 3.43 16.57
CA TYR A 53 -1.07 3.23 17.32
C TYR A 53 -1.53 1.78 17.13
N ILE A 54 -1.96 1.13 18.21
CA ILE A 54 -2.53 -0.20 18.22
C ILE A 54 -3.98 -0.09 18.65
N TYR A 55 -4.89 -0.54 17.79
CA TYR A 55 -6.33 -0.56 18.01
C TYR A 55 -6.86 -1.99 17.97
N SER A 56 -7.92 -2.27 18.72
CA SER A 56 -8.68 -3.52 18.60
C SER A 56 -9.48 -3.52 17.30
N VAL A 57 -9.47 -4.61 16.51
CA VAL A 57 -10.32 -4.73 15.30
C VAL A 57 -11.78 -5.01 15.65
N LYS A 58 -12.05 -5.48 16.87
CA LYS A 58 -13.40 -5.81 17.34
C LYS A 58 -14.27 -4.55 17.44
N ASP A 59 -13.73 -3.51 18.06
CA ASP A 59 -14.45 -2.28 18.40
C ASP A 59 -13.69 -0.99 18.04
N PHE A 60 -12.48 -1.10 17.47
CA PHE A 60 -11.63 0.03 17.07
C PHE A 60 -11.23 0.95 18.22
N SER A 61 -11.31 0.45 19.46
CA SER A 61 -10.77 1.15 20.61
C SER A 61 -9.24 1.16 20.59
N LEU A 62 -8.66 2.28 21.02
CA LEU A 62 -7.22 2.42 21.15
C LEU A 62 -6.70 1.60 22.33
N GLU A 63 -5.82 0.65 22.07
CA GLU A 63 -5.20 -0.19 23.10
C GLU A 63 -3.85 0.39 23.56
N LYS A 64 -3.04 0.89 22.62
CA LYS A 64 -1.67 1.33 22.91
C LYS A 64 -1.13 2.33 21.88
N LYS A 65 -0.18 3.16 22.32
CA LYS A 65 0.70 3.95 21.46
C LYS A 65 2.16 3.68 21.83
N PHE A 66 3.06 3.66 20.86
CA PHE A 66 4.50 3.59 21.06
C PHE A 66 5.26 4.30 19.93
N GLY A 67 6.55 4.56 20.15
CA GLY A 67 7.38 5.31 19.22
C GLY A 67 7.28 6.82 19.43
N LYS A 68 8.37 7.52 19.13
CA LYS A 68 8.51 8.97 19.11
C LYS A 68 9.73 9.34 18.27
N ILE A 69 9.85 10.61 17.90
CA ILE A 69 11.02 11.10 17.16
C ILE A 69 12.26 11.02 18.07
N GLY A 70 13.34 10.44 17.55
CA GLY A 70 14.64 10.42 18.22
C GLY A 70 15.55 9.28 17.78
N GLU A 71 16.71 9.20 18.42
CA GLU A 71 17.77 8.23 18.09
C GLU A 71 17.89 7.09 19.10
N GLY A 72 17.25 7.21 20.26
CA GLY A 72 17.32 6.23 21.34
C GLY A 72 16.59 4.90 21.05
N PRO A 73 16.70 3.93 21.97
CA PRO A 73 15.99 2.66 21.88
C PRO A 73 14.47 2.87 21.79
N GLY A 74 13.85 2.33 20.74
CA GLY A 74 12.41 2.46 20.48
C GLY A 74 11.97 3.81 19.90
N GLU A 75 12.91 4.71 19.60
CA GLU A 75 12.67 5.98 18.90
C GLU A 75 12.95 5.84 17.39
N PHE A 76 12.29 6.66 16.58
CA PHE A 76 12.37 6.60 15.12
C PHE A 76 12.99 7.86 14.54
N LEU A 77 13.89 7.63 13.58
CA LEU A 77 14.43 8.69 12.74
C LEU A 77 13.44 8.99 11.62
N ILE A 78 12.96 10.23 11.60
CA ILE A 78 12.01 10.76 10.63
C ILE A 78 12.76 11.74 9.73
N ALA A 79 12.48 11.71 8.44
CA ALA A 79 12.97 12.73 7.50
C ALA A 79 11.75 13.55 7.04
N PRO A 80 11.55 14.77 7.58
CA PRO A 80 10.35 15.58 7.32
C PRO A 80 10.04 15.81 5.83
N GLN A 81 11.07 15.78 4.98
CA GLN A 81 10.96 15.90 3.53
C GLN A 81 10.26 14.71 2.86
N PHE A 82 10.14 13.55 3.54
CA PHE A 82 9.38 12.41 3.06
C PHE A 82 8.01 12.41 3.72
N THR A 83 7.03 12.94 3.00
CA THR A 83 5.70 13.27 3.53
C THR A 83 4.79 12.08 3.84
N TYR A 84 5.15 10.86 3.44
CA TYR A 84 4.22 9.72 3.47
C TYR A 84 4.80 8.38 3.98
N THR A 85 6.11 8.25 4.21
CA THR A 85 6.73 6.94 4.53
C THR A 85 7.93 7.04 5.47
N ASN A 86 7.78 7.76 6.59
CA ASN A 86 8.87 7.85 7.59
C ASN A 86 9.00 6.58 8.44
N VAL A 87 7.89 5.88 8.65
CA VAL A 87 7.82 4.68 9.47
C VAL A 87 7.02 3.62 8.70
N ASP A 88 7.65 2.48 8.42
CA ASP A 88 7.01 1.31 7.82
C ASP A 88 6.92 0.20 8.86
N VAL A 89 5.70 -0.23 9.18
CA VAL A 89 5.41 -1.25 10.20
C VAL A 89 5.08 -2.57 9.50
N LYS A 90 5.85 -3.60 9.82
CA LYS A 90 5.62 -4.98 9.37
C LYS A 90 5.27 -5.84 10.57
N ILE A 91 4.20 -6.60 10.43
CA ILE A 91 3.79 -7.59 11.41
C ILE A 91 4.44 -8.92 11.05
N LEU A 92 5.35 -9.40 11.90
CA LEU A 92 5.94 -10.74 11.83
C LEU A 92 5.15 -11.69 12.74
N PRO A 93 5.29 -13.03 12.63
CA PRO A 93 4.50 -13.96 13.46
C PRO A 93 4.60 -13.70 14.97
N ASP A 94 5.78 -13.35 15.46
CA ASP A 94 6.11 -13.22 16.89
C ASP A 94 6.31 -11.78 17.38
N ARG A 95 6.51 -10.83 16.46
CA ARG A 95 6.93 -9.46 16.78
C ARG A 95 6.50 -8.45 15.72
N ILE A 96 6.74 -7.19 16.01
CA ILE A 96 6.58 -6.07 15.09
C ILE A 96 7.98 -5.67 14.64
N LEU A 97 8.16 -5.50 13.34
CA LEU A 97 9.33 -4.84 12.77
C LEU A 97 8.92 -3.43 12.33
N VAL A 98 9.67 -2.43 12.75
CA VAL A 98 9.48 -1.04 12.35
C VAL A 98 10.72 -0.57 11.61
N ASN A 99 10.57 -0.27 10.33
CA ASN A 99 11.59 0.39 9.52
C ASN A 99 11.44 1.90 9.64
N SER A 100 12.52 2.59 10.00
CA SER A 100 12.65 4.05 9.93
C SER A 100 13.97 4.40 9.24
N LEU A 101 14.31 5.68 9.11
CA LEU A 101 15.51 6.08 8.38
C LEU A 101 16.77 5.44 8.98
N SER A 102 17.42 4.54 8.22
CA SER A 102 18.64 3.83 8.62
C SER A 102 18.52 3.00 9.91
N LYS A 103 17.30 2.62 10.31
CA LYS A 103 17.07 1.86 11.55
C LYS A 103 15.92 0.85 11.39
N MET A 104 16.17 -0.37 11.83
CA MET A 104 15.17 -1.43 12.01
C MET A 104 14.97 -1.69 13.50
N SER A 105 13.77 -1.44 14.02
CA SER A 105 13.45 -1.65 15.42
C SER A 105 12.45 -2.78 15.58
N TYR A 106 12.70 -3.69 16.51
CA TYR A 106 11.78 -4.79 16.81
C TYR A 106 11.04 -4.50 18.11
N PHE A 107 9.75 -4.80 18.11
CA PHE A 107 8.88 -4.65 19.28
C PHE A 107 8.06 -5.92 19.49
N THR A 108 7.62 -6.17 20.72
CA THR A 108 6.57 -7.17 20.97
C THR A 108 5.28 -6.73 20.28
N LYS A 109 4.32 -7.66 20.15
CA LYS A 109 2.98 -7.36 19.62
C LYS A 109 2.21 -6.30 20.43
N ASP A 110 2.60 -6.08 21.68
CA ASP A 110 2.03 -5.03 22.56
C ASP A 110 2.84 -3.72 22.52
N GLY A 111 3.80 -3.60 21.59
CA GLY A 111 4.59 -2.37 21.38
C GLY A 111 5.73 -2.16 22.38
N LYS A 112 6.20 -3.20 23.09
CA LYS A 112 7.40 -3.09 23.95
C LYS A 112 8.66 -3.27 23.10
N PHE A 113 9.62 -2.36 23.23
CA PHE A 113 10.89 -2.46 22.50
C PHE A 113 11.65 -3.75 22.87
N ILE A 114 12.21 -4.43 21.86
CA ILE A 114 13.03 -5.64 22.01
C ILE A 114 14.49 -5.29 21.74
N ASN A 115 14.79 -4.89 20.50
CA ASN A 115 16.13 -4.51 20.05
C ASN A 115 16.05 -3.70 18.74
N GLU A 116 17.20 -3.23 18.27
CA GLU A 116 17.32 -2.54 16.99
C GLU A 116 18.54 -3.02 16.21
N MET A 117 18.51 -2.81 14.89
CA MET A 117 19.60 -3.00 13.96
C MET A 117 19.75 -1.75 13.11
N LYS A 118 20.99 -1.41 12.73
CA LYS A 118 21.32 -0.24 11.91
C LYS A 118 21.81 -0.72 10.55
N PRO A 119 20.91 -0.97 9.58
CA PRO A 119 21.31 -1.29 8.22
C PRO A 119 22.04 -0.09 7.59
N ALA A 120 22.72 -0.33 6.48
CA ALA A 120 23.30 0.76 5.70
C ALA A 120 22.22 1.76 5.24
N THR A 121 22.56 3.05 5.23
CA THR A 121 21.61 4.16 5.03
C THR A 121 20.93 4.16 3.65
N TRP A 122 21.51 3.48 2.67
CA TRP A 122 20.98 3.33 1.31
C TRP A 122 19.98 2.18 1.14
N LEU A 123 19.74 1.38 2.19
CA LEU A 123 18.77 0.29 2.20
C LEU A 123 17.44 0.77 2.77
N TRP A 124 16.36 0.58 2.01
CA TRP A 124 15.01 0.99 2.40
C TRP A 124 14.04 -0.19 2.41
N TYR A 125 13.00 -0.10 3.23
CA TYR A 125 11.89 -1.08 3.29
C TYR A 125 12.31 -2.53 3.57
N LEU A 126 13.29 -2.74 4.44
CA LEU A 126 13.79 -4.08 4.73
C LEU A 126 12.69 -4.97 5.29
N THR A 127 12.46 -6.10 4.63
CA THR A 127 11.44 -7.09 5.02
C THR A 127 12.12 -8.46 5.12
N PRO A 128 11.96 -9.20 6.24
CA PRO A 128 12.52 -10.54 6.37
C PRO A 128 11.99 -11.50 5.29
N LEU A 129 12.87 -12.36 4.77
CA LEU A 129 12.57 -13.42 3.82
C LEU A 129 13.43 -14.65 4.15
N GLY A 130 12.85 -15.59 4.91
CA GLY A 130 13.61 -16.71 5.47
C GLY A 130 14.70 -16.20 6.44
N LYS A 131 15.97 -16.59 6.20
CA LYS A 131 17.13 -16.12 6.98
C LYS A 131 17.73 -14.80 6.46
N ASN A 132 17.22 -14.30 5.34
CA ASN A 132 17.68 -13.13 4.63
C ASN A 132 16.67 -11.99 4.79
N PHE A 133 16.96 -10.86 4.16
CA PHE A 133 16.06 -9.75 3.97
C PHE A 133 15.88 -9.48 2.48
N VAL A 134 14.76 -8.85 2.12
CA VAL A 134 14.59 -8.16 0.85
C VAL A 134 14.46 -6.66 1.15
N GLY A 135 15.05 -5.83 0.31
CA GLY A 135 14.97 -4.38 0.44
C GLY A 135 15.02 -3.68 -0.91
N ARG A 136 14.91 -2.36 -0.85
CA ARG A 136 15.16 -1.46 -1.97
C ARG A 136 16.48 -0.74 -1.81
N ARG A 137 17.11 -0.47 -2.94
CA ARG A 137 18.23 0.47 -3.04
C ARG A 137 18.17 1.24 -4.36
N THR A 138 18.91 2.34 -4.40
CA THR A 138 19.11 3.13 -5.62
C THR A 138 20.58 3.05 -6.03
N ILE A 139 20.85 2.79 -7.31
CA ILE A 139 22.21 2.83 -7.87
C ILE A 139 22.25 3.77 -9.08
N VAL A 140 23.45 4.17 -9.47
CA VAL A 140 23.70 4.92 -10.69
C VAL A 140 24.71 4.15 -11.54
N GLU A 141 24.33 3.81 -12.77
CA GLU A 141 25.17 3.13 -13.75
C GLU A 141 24.99 3.83 -15.11
N ASN A 142 26.08 4.14 -15.82
CA ASN A 142 26.03 4.79 -17.14
C ASN A 142 25.15 6.06 -17.18
N ASN A 143 25.26 6.93 -16.17
CA ASN A 143 24.43 8.13 -16.00
C ASN A 143 22.91 7.88 -15.95
N LEU A 144 22.50 6.66 -15.58
CA LEU A 144 21.12 6.29 -15.32
C LEU A 144 20.98 5.86 -13.86
N ARG A 145 19.98 6.44 -13.19
CA ARG A 145 19.55 6.03 -11.87
C ARG A 145 18.60 4.84 -12.00
N TYR A 146 18.82 3.80 -11.19
CA TYR A 146 17.95 2.62 -11.13
C TYR A 146 17.42 2.40 -9.72
N HIS A 147 16.20 1.88 -9.63
CA HIS A 147 15.66 1.32 -8.40
C HIS A 147 15.72 -0.20 -8.48
N LEU A 148 16.27 -0.80 -7.43
CA LEU A 148 16.48 -2.24 -7.34
C LEU A 148 15.67 -2.81 -6.18
N VAL A 149 15.16 -4.02 -6.37
CA VAL A 149 14.79 -4.93 -5.28
C VAL A 149 15.92 -5.93 -5.13
N THR A 150 16.53 -6.01 -3.94
CA THR A 150 17.69 -6.87 -3.67
C THR A 150 17.43 -7.84 -2.53
N LEU A 151 18.01 -9.04 -2.65
CA LEU A 151 18.16 -9.98 -1.55
C LEU A 151 19.42 -9.62 -0.77
N ILE A 152 19.29 -9.58 0.55
CA ILE A 152 20.28 -9.04 1.48
C ILE A 152 20.49 -10.07 2.59
N ASP A 153 21.73 -10.39 2.94
CA ASP A 153 22.01 -11.35 4.01
C ASP A 153 21.78 -10.76 5.42
N ALA A 154 21.96 -11.58 6.45
CA ALA A 154 21.83 -11.16 7.85
C ALA A 154 22.87 -10.10 8.30
N ASN A 155 23.93 -9.88 7.52
CA ASN A 155 24.94 -8.86 7.76
C ASN A 155 24.70 -7.60 6.90
N PHE A 156 23.51 -7.47 6.30
CA PHE A 156 23.12 -6.37 5.42
C PHE A 156 23.97 -6.22 4.15
N LYS A 157 24.56 -7.32 3.66
CA LYS A 157 25.26 -7.36 2.37
C LYS A 157 24.32 -7.80 1.26
N ASP A 158 24.36 -7.10 0.13
CA ASP A 158 23.65 -7.51 -1.08
C ASP A 158 24.17 -8.88 -1.53
N THR A 159 23.27 -9.83 -1.71
CA THR A 159 23.58 -11.19 -2.20
C THR A 159 23.08 -11.43 -3.61
N LYS A 160 21.96 -10.78 -3.99
CA LYS A 160 21.35 -10.97 -5.31
C LYS A 160 20.47 -9.78 -5.70
N GLU A 161 20.54 -9.36 -6.96
CA GLU A 161 19.55 -8.49 -7.57
C GLU A 161 18.32 -9.32 -7.98
N ILE A 162 17.14 -8.93 -7.50
CA ILE A 162 15.87 -9.61 -7.79
C ILE A 162 15.15 -8.94 -8.96
N TYR A 163 15.10 -7.61 -8.93
CA TYR A 163 14.43 -6.81 -9.94
C TYR A 163 15.12 -5.45 -10.06
N ARG A 164 15.04 -4.87 -11.25
CA ARG A 164 15.62 -3.57 -11.59
C ARG A 164 14.68 -2.84 -12.53
N GLU A 165 14.49 -1.55 -12.25
CA GLU A 165 13.83 -0.62 -13.16
C GLU A 165 14.60 0.71 -13.20
N VAL A 166 14.41 1.44 -14.31
CA VAL A 166 14.93 2.81 -14.42
C VAL A 166 14.12 3.70 -13.49
N ALA A 167 14.79 4.52 -12.68
CA ALA A 167 14.12 5.46 -11.80
C ALA A 167 13.33 6.49 -12.62
N PHE A 168 12.12 6.82 -12.17
CA PHE A 168 11.25 7.82 -12.83
C PHE A 168 11.89 9.22 -12.87
N TYR A 169 12.78 9.51 -11.91
CA TYR A 169 13.59 10.72 -11.89
C TYR A 169 15.03 10.43 -12.33
N GLN A 170 15.48 11.20 -13.33
CA GLN A 170 16.84 11.19 -13.84
C GLN A 170 17.36 12.63 -13.83
N LEU A 171 18.59 12.83 -13.36
CA LEU A 171 19.18 14.17 -13.31
C LEU A 171 19.24 14.75 -14.73
N ASN A 172 18.73 15.98 -14.90
CA ASN A 172 18.67 16.70 -16.18
C ASN A 172 17.92 15.99 -17.32
N LYS A 173 17.03 15.03 -17.02
CA LYS A 173 16.10 14.47 -18.02
C LYS A 173 14.66 14.83 -17.68
N THR A 174 13.77 14.49 -18.60
CA THR A 174 12.33 14.66 -18.43
C THR A 174 11.84 13.83 -17.24
N LEU A 175 11.02 14.45 -16.40
CA LEU A 175 10.36 13.82 -15.28
C LEU A 175 8.98 13.36 -15.75
N ASP A 176 8.71 12.05 -15.71
CA ASP A 176 7.35 11.57 -15.88
C ASP A 176 6.70 11.36 -14.52
N PRO A 177 5.73 12.21 -14.15
CA PRO A 177 5.04 12.04 -12.90
C PRO A 177 3.96 10.97 -13.00
N VAL A 178 3.70 10.36 -14.16
CA VAL A 178 2.77 9.22 -14.30
C VAL A 178 3.53 7.92 -14.05
N GLY A 179 3.03 7.06 -13.17
CA GLY A 179 3.69 5.82 -12.79
C GLY A 179 4.94 6.02 -11.94
N ARG A 180 5.03 7.11 -11.16
CA ARG A 180 6.18 7.41 -10.27
C ARG A 180 6.50 6.34 -9.23
N ARG A 181 5.57 5.42 -9.00
CA ARG A 181 5.75 4.35 -8.02
C ARG A 181 6.87 3.40 -8.47
N THR A 182 7.85 3.20 -7.60
CA THR A 182 8.82 2.11 -7.79
C THR A 182 8.16 0.75 -7.66
N ALA A 183 8.69 -0.30 -8.31
CA ALA A 183 8.21 -1.67 -8.21
C ALA A 183 7.93 -2.06 -6.76
N VAL A 184 6.69 -2.42 -6.50
CA VAL A 184 6.20 -2.79 -5.16
C VAL A 184 6.58 -4.23 -4.97
N PHE A 185 6.96 -4.54 -3.75
CA PHE A 185 7.20 -5.91 -3.36
C PHE A 185 6.55 -6.19 -2.01
N HIS A 186 6.18 -7.45 -1.85
CA HIS A 186 5.61 -7.97 -0.62
C HIS A 186 6.23 -9.33 -0.31
N VAL A 187 6.46 -9.59 0.97
CA VAL A 187 6.78 -10.94 1.45
C VAL A 187 5.54 -11.53 2.09
N TYR A 188 5.14 -12.71 1.63
CA TYR A 188 4.01 -13.45 2.19
C TYR A 188 4.30 -14.95 2.16
N ASN A 189 4.15 -15.63 3.30
CA ASN A 189 4.42 -17.08 3.44
C ASN A 189 5.75 -17.51 2.81
N ASN A 190 6.84 -16.79 3.16
CA ASN A 190 8.21 -17.00 2.67
C ASN A 190 8.36 -16.93 1.13
N LYS A 191 7.46 -16.22 0.45
CA LYS A 191 7.59 -15.89 -0.97
C LYS A 191 7.69 -14.39 -1.14
N LEU A 192 8.56 -13.97 -2.04
CA LEU A 192 8.70 -12.58 -2.45
C LEU A 192 7.89 -12.38 -3.74
N MET A 193 7.00 -11.40 -3.73
CA MET A 193 6.30 -10.93 -4.92
C MET A 193 6.84 -9.57 -5.31
N VAL A 194 7.11 -9.35 -6.60
CA VAL A 194 7.55 -8.06 -7.14
C VAL A 194 6.77 -7.78 -8.41
N ASP A 195 6.20 -6.59 -8.54
CA ASP A 195 5.52 -6.20 -9.77
C ASP A 195 6.44 -5.56 -10.82
N ASP A 196 6.06 -5.77 -12.09
CA ASP A 196 6.48 -4.99 -13.24
C ASP A 196 5.23 -4.27 -13.74
N LYS A 197 4.94 -3.13 -13.10
CA LYS A 197 3.72 -2.34 -13.32
C LYS A 197 3.52 -1.92 -14.78
N ASP A 198 4.61 -1.73 -15.51
CA ASP A 198 4.61 -1.24 -16.89
C ASP A 198 4.38 -2.37 -17.90
N LYS A 199 4.64 -3.62 -17.51
CA LYS A 199 4.31 -4.82 -18.30
C LYS A 199 3.08 -5.57 -17.80
N GLY A 200 2.51 -5.18 -16.67
CA GLY A 200 1.38 -5.88 -16.06
C GLY A 200 1.74 -7.28 -15.59
N LEU A 201 2.94 -7.46 -15.02
CA LEU A 201 3.42 -8.75 -14.53
C LEU A 201 3.65 -8.71 -13.02
N ILE A 202 3.47 -9.86 -12.36
CA ILE A 202 3.90 -10.07 -10.97
C ILE A 202 4.82 -11.29 -10.94
N TYR A 203 6.07 -11.09 -10.53
CA TYR A 203 7.04 -12.15 -10.36
C TYR A 203 6.99 -12.68 -8.93
N ILE A 204 7.02 -14.01 -8.78
CA ILE A 204 7.08 -14.69 -7.48
C ILE A 204 8.42 -15.40 -7.36
N PHE A 205 9.12 -15.15 -6.26
CA PHE A 205 10.43 -15.73 -5.95
C PHE A 205 10.39 -16.52 -4.64
N ASP A 206 11.27 -17.53 -4.54
CA ASP A 206 11.53 -18.23 -3.28
C ASP A 206 12.45 -17.42 -2.35
N VAL A 207 12.75 -17.98 -1.18
CA VAL A 207 13.63 -17.38 -0.16
C VAL A 207 15.09 -17.18 -0.61
N ASN A 208 15.50 -17.82 -1.71
CA ASN A 208 16.84 -17.70 -2.30
C ASN A 208 16.83 -16.74 -3.52
N GLY A 209 15.70 -16.08 -3.77
CA GLY A 209 15.52 -15.19 -4.92
C GLY A 209 15.48 -15.92 -6.25
N LYS A 210 15.17 -17.23 -6.29
CA LYS A 210 14.88 -17.95 -7.53
C LYS A 210 13.44 -17.68 -7.93
N LYS A 211 13.23 -17.21 -9.16
CA LYS A 211 11.89 -16.99 -9.70
C LYS A 211 11.16 -18.33 -9.83
N ILE A 212 10.05 -18.48 -9.14
CA ILE A 212 9.17 -19.65 -9.17
C ILE A 212 8.13 -19.49 -10.27
N LYS A 213 7.54 -18.29 -10.41
CA LYS A 213 6.38 -18.05 -11.25
C LYS A 213 6.35 -16.60 -11.74
N THR A 214 5.70 -16.41 -12.89
CA THR A 214 5.24 -15.09 -13.34
C THR A 214 3.72 -15.16 -13.49
N ILE A 215 3.01 -14.22 -12.88
CA ILE A 215 1.59 -13.99 -13.13
C ILE A 215 1.50 -12.94 -14.24
N SER A 216 0.72 -13.25 -15.26
CA SER A 216 0.37 -12.35 -16.35
C SER A 216 -1.13 -12.44 -16.57
N HIS A 217 -1.76 -11.30 -16.79
CA HIS A 217 -3.18 -11.20 -17.09
C HIS A 217 -3.35 -10.07 -18.12
N PRO A 218 -4.33 -10.14 -19.03
CA PRO A 218 -4.58 -9.10 -20.03
C PRO A 218 -5.25 -7.86 -19.40
N PHE A 219 -4.55 -7.20 -18.47
CA PHE A 219 -4.99 -5.95 -17.85
C PHE A 219 -5.20 -4.88 -18.92
N LYS A 220 -6.24 -4.05 -18.78
CA LYS A 220 -6.48 -2.94 -19.71
C LYS A 220 -5.70 -1.72 -19.25
N ARG A 221 -4.93 -1.10 -20.17
CA ARG A 221 -4.33 0.21 -19.90
C ARG A 221 -5.37 1.31 -19.90
N VAL A 222 -5.24 2.24 -18.97
CA VAL A 222 -6.11 3.41 -18.86
C VAL A 222 -5.39 4.64 -19.37
N LYS A 223 -6.07 5.41 -20.23
CA LYS A 223 -5.52 6.64 -20.79
C LYS A 223 -5.36 7.67 -19.69
N PHE A 224 -4.20 8.31 -19.63
CA PHE A 224 -3.96 9.45 -18.77
C PHE A 224 -4.60 10.70 -19.43
N THR A 225 -5.56 11.32 -18.76
CA THR A 225 -6.36 12.41 -19.32
C THR A 225 -5.94 13.77 -18.75
N LYS A 226 -6.42 14.86 -19.33
CA LYS A 226 -6.21 16.20 -18.78
C LYS A 226 -6.86 16.41 -17.40
N ALA A 227 -7.92 15.66 -17.08
CA ALA A 227 -8.50 15.68 -15.74
C ALA A 227 -7.54 15.07 -14.71
N HIS A 228 -6.88 13.95 -15.06
CA HIS A 228 -5.86 13.34 -14.20
C HIS A 228 -4.64 14.27 -14.02
N GLU A 229 -4.19 14.89 -15.12
CA GLU A 229 -3.11 15.88 -15.09
C GLU A 229 -3.43 17.03 -14.12
N LYS A 230 -4.63 17.60 -14.22
CA LYS A 230 -5.09 18.69 -13.35
C LYS A 230 -5.09 18.26 -11.87
N LYS A 231 -5.71 17.12 -11.54
CA LYS A 231 -5.74 16.59 -10.15
C LYS A 231 -4.34 16.38 -9.59
N LEU A 232 -3.42 15.88 -10.42
CA LEU A 232 -2.04 15.62 -10.00
C LEU A 232 -1.25 16.93 -9.75
N ILE A 233 -1.44 17.93 -10.62
CA ILE A 233 -0.82 19.26 -10.45
C ILE A 233 -1.40 19.97 -9.22
N GLU A 234 -2.71 19.91 -9.00
CA GLU A 234 -3.36 20.47 -7.81
C GLU A 234 -2.77 19.87 -6.53
N PHE A 235 -2.58 18.55 -6.51
CA PHE A 235 -1.90 17.88 -5.40
C PHE A 235 -0.46 18.43 -5.19
N PHE A 236 0.34 18.58 -6.26
CA PHE A 236 1.70 19.13 -6.12
C PHE A 236 1.72 20.57 -5.60
N LEU A 237 0.75 21.39 -6.01
CA LEU A 237 0.67 22.78 -5.61
C LEU A 237 0.07 22.96 -4.21
N GLY A 238 -0.76 22.01 -3.76
CA GLY A 238 -1.39 22.01 -2.44
C GLY A 238 -0.49 21.52 -1.31
N ASP A 239 0.45 20.61 -1.58
CA ASP A 239 1.35 20.07 -0.55
C ASP A 239 2.55 21.03 -0.32
N PRO A 240 2.72 21.62 0.87
CA PRO A 240 3.76 22.61 1.14
C PRO A 240 5.19 22.05 1.05
N VAL A 241 5.37 20.74 1.19
CA VAL A 241 6.68 20.09 1.06
C VAL A 241 7.01 19.80 -0.40
N ILE A 242 6.00 19.42 -1.20
CA ILE A 242 6.19 19.05 -2.62
C ILE A 242 6.20 20.28 -3.52
N ARG A 243 5.41 21.31 -3.21
CA ARG A 243 5.24 22.50 -4.05
C ARG A 243 6.56 23.14 -4.49
N PRO A 244 7.54 23.42 -3.60
CA PRO A 244 8.80 24.03 -4.02
C PRO A 244 9.58 23.15 -5.03
N GLN A 245 9.54 21.83 -4.85
CA GLN A 245 10.22 20.87 -5.73
C GLN A 245 9.54 20.82 -7.10
N TYR A 246 8.20 20.82 -7.12
CA TYR A 246 7.45 20.85 -8.37
C TYR A 246 7.70 22.15 -9.14
N GLU A 247 7.63 23.31 -8.48
CA GLU A 247 7.88 24.61 -9.13
C GLU A 247 9.28 24.68 -9.76
N ALA A 248 10.30 24.15 -9.08
CA ALA A 248 11.67 24.08 -9.59
C ALA A 248 11.83 23.14 -10.80
N THR A 249 10.97 22.12 -10.93
CA THR A 249 11.15 21.03 -11.92
C THR A 249 10.04 20.93 -12.97
N LYS A 250 8.97 21.73 -12.89
CA LYS A 250 7.80 21.65 -13.78
C LYS A 250 8.12 21.78 -15.27
N HIS A 251 9.20 22.48 -15.62
CA HIS A 251 9.67 22.63 -17.00
C HIS A 251 10.23 21.32 -17.59
N LEU A 252 10.59 20.35 -16.74
CA LEU A 252 11.05 19.01 -17.13
C LEU A 252 9.90 18.00 -17.20
N VAL A 253 8.71 18.35 -16.71
CA VAL A 253 7.60 17.42 -16.56
C VAL A 253 7.01 17.04 -17.92
N LYS A 254 6.90 15.74 -18.18
CA LYS A 254 6.18 15.17 -19.33
C LYS A 254 5.33 14.00 -18.87
N PHE A 255 4.02 14.12 -19.01
CA PHE A 255 3.08 13.07 -18.61
C PHE A 255 3.01 11.97 -19.67
N SER A 256 3.13 10.71 -19.26
CA SER A 256 2.77 9.57 -20.12
C SER A 256 1.32 9.64 -20.58
N SER A 257 1.04 9.10 -21.77
CA SER A 257 -0.33 9.05 -22.33
C SER A 257 -1.23 8.01 -21.65
N TYR A 258 -0.67 7.13 -20.84
CA TYR A 258 -1.37 6.04 -20.17
C TYR A 258 -0.79 5.82 -18.78
N PHE A 259 -1.64 5.42 -17.84
CA PHE A 259 -1.19 4.84 -16.59
C PHE A 259 -0.45 3.49 -16.83
N PRO A 260 0.33 3.02 -15.84
CA PRO A 260 0.78 1.63 -15.78
C PRO A 260 -0.40 0.65 -15.76
N TYR A 261 -0.12 -0.64 -16.01
CA TYR A 261 -1.14 -1.69 -15.95
C TYR A 261 -1.57 -1.99 -14.51
N ILE A 262 -0.60 -2.07 -13.61
CA ILE A 262 -0.83 -2.38 -12.19
C ILE A 262 -0.64 -1.09 -11.40
N TRP A 263 -1.63 -0.78 -10.58
CA TRP A 263 -1.53 0.32 -9.63
C TRP A 263 -0.83 -0.15 -8.35
N ASP A 264 -1.32 -1.23 -7.74
CA ASP A 264 -0.75 -1.85 -6.54
C ASP A 264 -1.08 -3.35 -6.51
N HIS A 265 -0.38 -4.13 -5.69
CA HIS A 265 -0.77 -5.51 -5.41
C HIS A 265 -0.55 -5.84 -3.93
N ARG A 266 -1.43 -6.69 -3.36
CA ARG A 266 -1.36 -7.08 -1.95
C ARG A 266 -1.59 -8.58 -1.82
N PRO A 267 -0.62 -9.36 -1.30
CA PRO A 267 -0.90 -10.71 -0.87
C PRO A 267 -1.59 -10.70 0.51
N ALA A 268 -2.72 -11.39 0.61
CA ALA A 268 -3.47 -11.56 1.85
C ALA A 268 -4.41 -12.77 1.70
N ASN A 269 -4.78 -13.42 2.80
CA ASN A 269 -5.78 -14.51 2.79
C ASN A 269 -5.50 -15.61 1.73
N ASP A 270 -4.22 -15.99 1.56
CA ASP A 270 -3.76 -16.92 0.51
C ASP A 270 -4.24 -16.58 -0.91
N LYS A 271 -4.34 -15.27 -1.18
CA LYS A 271 -4.68 -14.66 -2.46
C LYS A 271 -3.75 -13.49 -2.75
N ILE A 272 -3.74 -13.08 -4.02
CA ILE A 272 -3.05 -11.88 -4.50
C ILE A 272 -4.12 -10.96 -5.08
N TYR A 273 -4.29 -9.80 -4.46
CA TYR A 273 -5.22 -8.77 -4.88
C TYR A 273 -4.45 -7.74 -5.70
N VAL A 274 -4.82 -7.56 -6.96
CA VAL A 274 -4.15 -6.63 -7.89
C VAL A 274 -5.10 -5.48 -8.18
N LEU A 275 -4.76 -4.28 -7.70
CA LEU A 275 -5.47 -3.05 -7.99
C LEU A 275 -4.97 -2.48 -9.32
N THR A 276 -5.90 -2.07 -10.19
CA THR A 276 -5.61 -1.45 -11.48
C THR A 276 -6.24 -0.07 -11.58
N TYR A 277 -5.82 0.72 -12.57
CA TYR A 277 -6.44 2.02 -12.88
C TYR A 277 -7.77 1.89 -13.60
N GLU A 278 -8.22 0.66 -13.93
CA GLU A 278 -9.52 0.45 -14.56
C GLU A 278 -10.65 0.84 -13.60
N GLU A 279 -11.58 1.63 -14.12
CA GLU A 279 -12.74 2.09 -13.38
C GLU A 279 -14.04 1.71 -14.09
N GLN A 280 -15.05 1.39 -13.30
CA GLN A 280 -16.42 1.18 -13.72
C GLN A 280 -17.36 1.78 -12.68
N ASP A 281 -18.26 2.67 -13.10
CA ASP A 281 -19.23 3.34 -12.23
C ASP A 281 -18.60 4.02 -10.99
N GLY A 282 -17.42 4.64 -11.17
CA GLY A 282 -16.66 5.29 -10.10
C GLY A 282 -15.90 4.33 -9.17
N LYS A 283 -15.85 3.04 -9.48
CA LYS A 283 -15.18 2.02 -8.68
C LYS A 283 -13.97 1.46 -9.41
N ASN A 284 -12.85 1.33 -8.72
CA ASN A 284 -11.63 0.72 -9.24
C ASN A 284 -11.74 -0.80 -9.25
N LYS A 285 -11.15 -1.41 -10.27
CA LYS A 285 -11.18 -2.87 -10.46
C LYS A 285 -10.00 -3.53 -9.77
N PHE A 286 -10.33 -4.50 -8.91
CA PHE A 286 -9.41 -5.49 -8.37
C PHE A 286 -9.49 -6.78 -9.16
N TYR A 287 -8.34 -7.34 -9.51
CA TYR A 287 -8.20 -8.69 -10.01
C TYR A 287 -7.65 -9.57 -8.88
N ILE A 288 -8.33 -10.67 -8.57
CA ILE A 288 -7.98 -11.54 -7.46
C ILE A 288 -7.46 -12.86 -8.02
N PHE A 289 -6.27 -13.24 -7.59
CA PHE A 289 -5.61 -14.49 -7.98
C PHE A 289 -5.39 -15.36 -6.75
N ALA A 290 -5.39 -16.67 -6.93
CA ALA A 290 -4.80 -17.59 -5.96
C ALA A 290 -3.28 -17.41 -5.93
N MET A 291 -2.63 -17.83 -4.84
CA MET A 291 -1.17 -17.72 -4.68
C MET A 291 -0.36 -18.46 -5.76
N ASN A 292 -0.96 -19.43 -6.47
CA ASN A 292 -0.32 -20.13 -7.60
C ASN A 292 -0.43 -19.35 -8.93
N GLY A 293 -1.09 -18.18 -8.94
CA GLY A 293 -1.32 -17.33 -10.11
C GLY A 293 -2.60 -17.61 -10.88
N THR A 294 -3.45 -18.53 -10.41
CA THR A 294 -4.75 -18.80 -11.03
C THR A 294 -5.68 -17.61 -10.80
N PHE A 295 -6.24 -17.05 -11.87
CA PHE A 295 -7.26 -16.00 -11.76
C PHE A 295 -8.53 -16.56 -11.12
N LEU A 296 -9.06 -15.86 -10.12
CA LEU A 296 -10.26 -16.28 -9.39
C LEU A 296 -11.47 -15.45 -9.80
N LYS A 297 -11.38 -14.12 -9.66
CA LYS A 297 -12.48 -13.19 -9.98
C LYS A 297 -11.97 -11.76 -10.08
N THR A 298 -12.84 -10.88 -10.57
CA THR A 298 -12.72 -9.43 -10.39
C THR A 298 -13.65 -8.96 -9.28
N SER A 299 -13.34 -7.81 -8.67
CA SER A 299 -14.21 -7.10 -7.74
C SER A 299 -14.10 -5.60 -7.99
N LEU A 300 -15.20 -4.86 -7.82
CA LEU A 300 -15.25 -3.41 -8.01
C LEU A 300 -15.34 -2.74 -6.64
N MET A 301 -14.39 -1.85 -6.35
CA MET A 301 -14.27 -1.16 -5.07
C MET A 301 -14.07 0.33 -5.29
N GLU A 302 -14.82 1.14 -4.55
CA GLU A 302 -14.48 2.56 -4.44
C GLU A 302 -13.17 2.68 -3.68
N MET A 303 -12.18 3.31 -4.31
CA MET A 303 -10.88 3.59 -3.71
C MET A 303 -10.68 5.10 -3.67
N PRO A 304 -11.18 5.82 -2.64
CA PRO A 304 -10.78 7.18 -2.36
C PRO A 304 -9.26 7.38 -2.54
N GLN A 305 -8.89 8.49 -3.17
CA GLN A 305 -7.53 8.74 -3.62
C GLN A 305 -7.04 10.09 -3.10
N ILE A 306 -5.78 10.14 -2.68
CA ILE A 306 -5.08 11.37 -2.30
C ILE A 306 -4.85 12.24 -3.55
N ASP A 307 -4.47 11.62 -4.66
CA ASP A 307 -4.24 12.29 -5.95
C ASP A 307 -4.66 11.38 -7.12
N ALA A 308 -4.20 11.66 -8.34
CA ALA A 308 -4.51 10.83 -9.52
C ALA A 308 -3.77 9.47 -9.55
N GLU A 309 -2.82 9.24 -8.66
CA GLU A 309 -1.90 8.11 -8.67
C GLU A 309 -1.79 7.36 -7.35
N ARG A 310 -2.38 7.87 -6.27
CA ARG A 310 -2.22 7.30 -4.94
C ARG A 310 -3.56 7.13 -4.26
N PRO A 311 -3.98 5.89 -3.97
CA PRO A 311 -5.11 5.68 -3.07
C PRO A 311 -4.70 6.15 -1.67
N TYR A 312 -5.69 6.46 -0.85
CA TYR A 312 -5.47 6.55 0.59
C TYR A 312 -4.88 5.23 1.14
N PRO A 313 -4.11 5.25 2.25
CA PRO A 313 -3.53 4.05 2.83
C PRO A 313 -4.58 2.97 3.08
N TYR A 314 -4.28 1.74 2.67
CA TYR A 314 -5.19 0.64 2.83
C TYR A 314 -4.45 -0.67 3.12
N VAL A 315 -5.16 -1.62 3.72
CA VAL A 315 -4.73 -2.99 3.95
C VAL A 315 -5.87 -3.95 3.62
N ILE A 316 -5.51 -5.16 3.18
CA ILE A 316 -6.46 -6.24 2.98
C ILE A 316 -6.20 -7.30 4.05
N ALA A 317 -7.25 -7.64 4.80
CA ALA A 317 -7.23 -8.68 5.81
C ALA A 317 -8.62 -9.31 5.92
N ASN A 318 -8.66 -10.61 6.23
CA ASN A 318 -9.93 -11.35 6.38
C ASN A 318 -10.93 -11.13 5.22
N GLU A 319 -10.41 -11.06 3.98
CA GLU A 319 -11.20 -10.79 2.76
C GLU A 319 -11.95 -9.45 2.77
N LYS A 320 -11.48 -8.49 3.57
CA LYS A 320 -11.97 -7.11 3.62
C LYS A 320 -10.87 -6.13 3.26
N LEU A 321 -11.26 -5.06 2.58
CA LEU A 321 -10.45 -3.87 2.37
C LEU A 321 -10.71 -2.90 3.54
N TYR A 322 -9.64 -2.46 4.19
CA TYR A 322 -9.63 -1.45 5.22
C TYR A 322 -8.86 -0.25 4.67
N GLN A 323 -9.51 0.90 4.53
CA GLN A 323 -8.88 2.10 3.97
C GLN A 323 -9.06 3.30 4.89
N MET A 324 -7.98 4.03 5.15
CA MET A 324 -7.95 5.20 6.02
C MET A 324 -8.09 6.48 5.19
N VAL A 325 -9.25 7.13 5.25
CA VAL A 325 -9.64 8.26 4.40
C VAL A 325 -9.75 9.52 5.25
N GLU A 326 -9.24 10.64 4.75
CA GLU A 326 -9.37 11.94 5.41
C GLU A 326 -10.76 12.55 5.09
N ASN A 327 -11.50 12.92 6.12
CA ASN A 327 -12.69 13.75 6.02
C ASN A 327 -12.28 15.21 6.21
N GLU A 328 -11.93 15.87 5.09
CA GLU A 328 -11.43 17.26 5.10
C GLU A 328 -12.42 18.25 5.73
N LYS A 329 -13.72 17.97 5.72
CA LYS A 329 -14.75 18.88 6.25
C LYS A 329 -14.76 18.87 7.78
N GLU A 330 -14.63 17.70 8.38
CA GLU A 330 -14.68 17.52 9.83
C GLU A 330 -13.27 17.46 10.44
N GLU A 331 -12.21 17.53 9.62
CA GLU A 331 -10.80 17.40 10.03
C GLU A 331 -10.51 16.10 10.80
N GLU A 332 -11.19 15.01 10.42
CA GLU A 332 -11.08 13.70 11.05
C GLU A 332 -10.69 12.60 10.06
N TRP A 333 -10.11 11.51 10.57
CA TRP A 333 -9.79 10.33 9.77
C TRP A 333 -10.84 9.23 9.97
N GLU A 334 -11.28 8.67 8.85
CA GLU A 334 -12.29 7.62 8.76
C GLU A 334 -11.67 6.32 8.25
N LEU A 335 -11.95 5.22 8.94
CA LEU A 335 -11.67 3.87 8.44
C LEU A 335 -12.90 3.32 7.70
N HIS A 336 -12.76 3.17 6.39
CA HIS A 336 -13.75 2.57 5.50
C HIS A 336 -13.48 1.08 5.37
N ILE A 337 -14.48 0.24 5.61
CA ILE A 337 -14.36 -1.22 5.59
C ILE A 337 -15.32 -1.82 4.55
N LYS A 338 -14.76 -2.51 3.54
CA LYS A 338 -15.51 -3.05 2.40
C LYS A 338 -15.17 -4.52 2.17
N GLU A 339 -16.16 -5.34 1.80
CA GLU A 339 -15.96 -6.78 1.56
C GLU A 339 -15.76 -7.08 0.07
N PHE A 340 -14.83 -7.99 -0.26
CA PHE A 340 -14.59 -8.40 -1.65
C PHE A 340 -15.71 -9.33 -2.16
N ARG A 341 -16.75 -8.72 -2.72
CA ARG A 341 -17.86 -9.42 -3.40
C ARG A 341 -17.38 -10.12 -4.66
#